data_AF-A0AA85JRY7-F1
#
_entry.id   AF-A0AA85JRY7-F1
#
_cell.length_a   1.000
_cell.length_b   1.000
_cell.length_c   1.000
_cell.angle_alpha   90.00
_cell.angle_beta   90.00
_cell.angle_gamma   90.00
#
_symmetry.space_group_name_H-M   'P 1'
#
loop_
_entity.id
_entity.type
_entity.pdbx_description
1 polymer ?
#
loop_
_entity_poly.entity_id
_entity_poly.type
_entity_poly.pdbx_seq_one_letter_code
_entity_poly.pdbx_strand_id
1 'polypeptide(L)'
;MNFLDLLQISVFCGYSYYRVRITFDSLDGNTVKLAYEEAKSLFEDCVVEYNPDPISRADYEVYKLSEDKDTSLGNRVSESIKIIEEALDKYSDSELVICFNGGKDCTVLLHLVYAVVCRRNNTTTSDAKSEYNNSTPDKNCMKLPKLLYIRSHSTFPEIEMFVQKTIDLYYLSTSRILRPDLQQCDSHKRGISSLSESRRPTDNAVVIYEGPIKDVLGRFLQDYPNIKGAFMGTRYSDPGTHNMVPMKMSDPGWPQILRINPLLNWTYSEIWNFLRSLSLPYCSLYDNGYTSLGSMEDTHPNPQLRYITETGRIAYHPAYKLEEENCERVGRVKENKNNGIIKINLV
;
A
#
# COMPACT_ATOMS: atom_id res chain seq x y z
N MET A 1 6.55 -9.52 -39.51
CA MET A 1 6.50 -8.85 -38.20
C MET A 1 5.84 -9.84 -37.26
N ASN A 2 6.50 -10.23 -36.17
CA ASN A 2 5.82 -10.96 -35.11
C ASN A 2 5.02 -9.93 -34.31
N PHE A 3 3.75 -10.21 -34.07
CA PHE A 3 2.91 -9.40 -33.20
C PHE A 3 2.94 -10.07 -31.83
N LEU A 4 3.44 -9.35 -30.81
CA LEU A 4 3.56 -9.84 -29.45
C LEU A 4 2.62 -9.04 -28.56
N ASP A 5 1.59 -9.70 -28.04
CA ASP A 5 0.70 -9.15 -27.01
C ASP A 5 0.85 -9.93 -25.70
N LEU A 6 0.83 -9.21 -24.58
CA LEU A 6 1.10 -9.74 -23.24
C LEU A 6 -0.10 -9.54 -22.33
N LEU A 7 -0.62 -10.62 -21.76
CA LEU A 7 -1.62 -10.61 -20.69
C LEU A 7 -1.03 -11.21 -19.42
N GLN A 8 -1.29 -10.61 -18.25
CA GLN A 8 -1.15 -11.32 -16.99
C GLN A 8 -2.53 -11.78 -16.57
N ILE A 9 -2.76 -13.07 -16.72
CA ILE A 9 -3.97 -13.68 -16.20
C ILE A 9 -3.63 -14.20 -14.81
N SER A 10 -4.37 -13.74 -13.81
CA SER A 10 -4.31 -14.39 -12.50
C SER A 10 -5.15 -15.65 -12.60
N VAL A 11 -4.55 -16.74 -13.08
CA VAL A 11 -5.26 -18.00 -13.28
C VAL A 11 -5.33 -18.73 -11.95
N PHE A 12 -6.55 -19.05 -11.54
CA PHE A 12 -6.79 -19.95 -10.45
C PHE A 12 -6.57 -21.40 -10.93
N CYS A 13 -5.40 -21.98 -10.65
CA CYS A 13 -5.13 -23.40 -10.89
C CYS A 13 -5.13 -24.17 -9.58
N GLY A 14 -6.32 -24.58 -9.13
CA GLY A 14 -6.61 -25.70 -8.22
C GLY A 14 -6.08 -25.66 -6.78
N TYR A 15 -4.94 -25.01 -6.51
CA TYR A 15 -4.21 -25.17 -5.25
C TYR A 15 -3.44 -23.92 -4.79
N SER A 16 -3.22 -22.92 -5.65
CA SER A 16 -2.64 -21.62 -5.27
C SER A 16 -2.98 -20.55 -6.32
N TYR A 17 -3.01 -19.29 -5.91
CA TYR A 17 -3.05 -18.17 -6.85
C TYR A 17 -1.70 -18.06 -7.56
N TYR A 18 -1.67 -18.39 -8.84
CA TYR A 18 -0.52 -18.14 -9.69
C TYR A 18 -0.84 -16.96 -10.60
N ARG A 19 -0.01 -15.92 -10.53
CA ARG A 19 -0.01 -14.90 -11.57
C ARG A 19 0.69 -15.49 -12.78
N VAL A 20 -0.09 -15.92 -13.77
CA VAL A 20 0.44 -16.51 -15.00
C VAL A 20 0.54 -15.41 -16.04
N ARG A 21 1.74 -15.22 -16.58
CA ARG A 21 1.90 -14.38 -17.77
C ARG A 21 1.59 -15.23 -18.99
N ILE A 22 0.51 -14.91 -19.69
CA ILE A 22 0.17 -15.54 -20.96
C ILE A 22 0.67 -14.61 -22.07
N THR A 23 1.50 -15.18 -22.94
CA THR A 23 2.04 -14.48 -24.12
C THR A 23 1.39 -15.07 -25.35
N PHE A 24 0.82 -14.21 -26.19
CA PHE A 24 0.23 -14.60 -27.47
C PHE A 24 1.22 -14.21 -28.57
N ASP A 25 1.59 -15.16 -29.41
CA ASP A 25 2.51 -14.95 -30.54
C ASP A 25 1.93 -15.61 -31.80
N SER A 26 1.94 -14.88 -32.90
CA SER A 26 1.56 -15.35 -34.23
C SER A 26 2.21 -14.48 -35.30
N LEU A 27 2.37 -15.04 -36.50
CA LEU A 27 2.79 -14.32 -37.69
C LEU A 27 1.67 -13.43 -38.26
N ASP A 28 0.42 -13.66 -37.85
CA ASP A 28 -0.76 -12.87 -38.22
C ASP A 28 -1.31 -12.11 -37.00
N GLY A 29 -1.30 -10.77 -37.08
CA GLY A 29 -1.75 -9.90 -35.99
C GLY A 29 -3.25 -10.01 -35.69
N ASN A 30 -4.08 -10.38 -36.66
CA ASN A 30 -5.51 -10.59 -36.42
C ASN A 30 -5.74 -11.83 -35.54
N THR A 31 -4.98 -12.90 -35.76
CA THR A 31 -5.01 -14.11 -34.94
C THR A 31 -4.63 -13.81 -33.48
N VAL A 32 -3.59 -13.00 -33.25
CA VAL A 32 -3.20 -12.58 -31.89
C VAL A 32 -4.34 -11.83 -31.21
N LYS A 33 -4.93 -10.86 -31.92
CA LYS A 33 -6.05 -10.06 -31.39
C LYS A 33 -7.27 -10.92 -31.04
N LEU A 34 -7.64 -11.87 -31.90
CA LEU A 34 -8.77 -12.77 -31.64
C LEU A 34 -8.50 -13.68 -30.43
N ALA A 35 -7.30 -14.28 -30.35
CA ALA A 35 -6.91 -15.11 -29.22
C ALA A 35 -6.89 -14.32 -27.89
N TYR A 36 -6.44 -13.06 -27.94
CA TYR A 36 -6.47 -12.14 -26.81
C TYR A 36 -7.90 -11.86 -26.34
N GLU A 37 -8.81 -11.48 -27.23
CA GLU A 37 -10.21 -11.17 -26.88
C GLU A 37 -10.95 -12.40 -26.36
N GLU A 38 -10.70 -13.58 -26.94
CA GLU A 38 -11.27 -14.84 -26.47
C GLU A 38 -10.76 -15.20 -25.07
N ALA A 39 -9.45 -15.09 -24.82
CA ALA A 39 -8.89 -15.30 -23.49
C ALA A 39 -9.45 -14.30 -22.47
N LYS A 40 -9.60 -13.04 -22.86
CA LYS A 40 -10.20 -12.01 -22.00
C LYS A 40 -11.65 -12.34 -21.64
N SER A 41 -12.43 -12.83 -22.59
CA SER A 41 -13.80 -13.28 -22.34
C SER A 41 -13.87 -14.53 -21.45
N LEU A 42 -12.94 -15.48 -21.62
CA LEU A 42 -12.90 -16.70 -20.80
C LEU A 42 -12.51 -16.45 -19.35
N PHE A 43 -11.70 -15.41 -19.09
CA PHE A 43 -11.11 -15.15 -17.78
C PHE A 43 -11.55 -13.80 -17.18
N GLU A 44 -12.66 -13.21 -17.65
CA GLU A 44 -13.06 -11.81 -17.44
C GLU A 44 -12.79 -11.28 -16.01
N ASP A 45 -13.22 -11.99 -14.97
CA ASP A 45 -13.07 -11.57 -13.56
C ASP A 45 -11.63 -11.64 -13.01
N CYS A 46 -10.75 -12.36 -13.70
CA CYS A 46 -9.40 -12.75 -13.27
C CYS A 46 -8.27 -12.11 -14.08
N VAL A 47 -8.58 -11.46 -15.21
CA VAL A 47 -7.59 -10.76 -16.01
C VAL A 47 -7.16 -9.46 -15.32
N VAL A 48 -5.87 -9.18 -15.35
CA VAL A 48 -5.29 -7.88 -15.00
C VAL A 48 -4.38 -7.49 -16.16
N GLU A 49 -4.51 -6.26 -16.65
CA GLU A 49 -3.57 -5.76 -17.65
C GLU A 49 -2.18 -5.66 -17.00
N TYR A 50 -1.22 -6.42 -17.51
CA TYR A 50 0.08 -6.53 -16.86
C TYR A 50 0.91 -5.29 -17.09
N ASN A 51 1.26 -4.60 -16.01
CA ASN A 51 2.31 -3.58 -16.06
C ASN A 51 3.53 -4.05 -15.25
N PRO A 52 4.67 -4.36 -15.87
CA PRO A 52 5.89 -4.73 -15.15
C PRO A 52 6.52 -3.56 -14.38
N ASP A 53 6.20 -2.31 -14.73
CA ASP A 53 6.66 -1.10 -14.05
C ASP A 53 5.50 -0.13 -13.81
N PRO A 54 4.59 -0.45 -12.86
CA PRO A 54 3.42 0.36 -12.57
C PRO A 54 3.77 1.71 -11.90
N ILE A 55 5.04 1.92 -11.56
CA ILE A 55 5.51 3.11 -10.84
C ILE A 55 6.01 4.18 -11.82
N SER A 56 6.61 3.78 -12.94
CA SER A 56 7.19 4.68 -13.94
C SER A 56 6.24 5.76 -14.47
N ARG A 57 4.95 5.45 -14.59
CA ARG A 57 3.89 6.34 -15.11
C ARG A 57 2.78 6.60 -14.09
N ALA A 58 3.10 6.50 -12.80
CA ALA A 58 2.13 6.66 -11.72
C ALA A 58 1.37 8.00 -11.82
N ASP A 59 2.05 9.10 -12.14
CA ASP A 59 1.42 10.40 -12.35
C ASP A 59 0.37 10.36 -13.46
N TYR A 60 0.73 9.84 -14.64
CA TYR A 60 -0.19 9.76 -15.76
C TYR A 60 -1.39 8.84 -15.47
N GLU A 61 -1.16 7.62 -15.00
CA GLU A 61 -2.24 6.63 -14.83
C GLU A 61 -3.21 7.02 -13.71
N VAL A 62 -2.71 7.58 -12.59
CA VAL A 62 -3.56 8.06 -11.50
C VAL A 62 -4.40 9.27 -11.92
N TYR A 63 -3.80 10.25 -12.61
CA TYR A 63 -4.57 11.41 -13.07
C TYR A 63 -5.57 11.03 -14.17
N LYS A 64 -5.21 10.11 -15.07
CA LYS A 64 -6.14 9.53 -16.06
C LYS A 64 -7.34 8.87 -15.39
N LEU A 65 -7.14 8.06 -14.34
CA LEU A 65 -8.24 7.51 -13.55
C LEU A 65 -9.09 8.62 -12.92
N SER A 66 -8.47 9.70 -12.44
CA SER A 66 -9.17 10.83 -11.82
C SER A 66 -10.06 11.63 -12.79
N GLU A 67 -9.78 11.56 -14.09
CA GLU A 67 -10.53 12.27 -15.15
C GLU A 67 -11.84 11.55 -15.50
N ASP A 68 -11.95 10.25 -15.20
CA ASP A 68 -13.16 9.47 -15.39
C ASP A 68 -14.21 9.80 -14.31
N LYS A 69 -15.00 10.85 -14.55
CA LYS A 69 -16.04 11.32 -13.62
C LYS A 69 -17.29 10.45 -13.59
N ASP A 70 -17.43 9.54 -14.57
CA ASP A 70 -18.60 8.68 -14.69
C ASP A 70 -18.50 7.45 -13.76
N THR A 71 -17.29 7.14 -13.26
CA THR A 71 -17.07 6.03 -12.33
C THR A 71 -16.94 6.49 -10.88
N SER A 72 -17.39 5.64 -9.93
CA SER A 72 -17.20 5.90 -8.50
C SER A 72 -15.70 5.98 -8.16
N LEU A 73 -14.89 5.07 -8.72
CA LEU A 73 -13.45 5.05 -8.49
C LEU A 73 -12.76 6.33 -8.97
N GLY A 74 -13.06 6.84 -10.17
CA GLY A 74 -12.44 8.07 -10.66
C GLY A 74 -12.80 9.30 -9.81
N ASN A 75 -14.03 9.36 -9.31
CA ASN A 75 -14.45 10.38 -8.34
C ASN A 75 -13.65 10.27 -7.03
N ARG A 76 -13.45 9.06 -6.49
CA ARG A 76 -12.63 8.83 -5.29
C ARG A 76 -11.17 9.21 -5.46
N VAL A 77 -10.57 8.82 -6.59
CA VAL A 77 -9.19 9.21 -6.93
C VAL A 77 -9.08 10.73 -7.01
N SER A 78 -10.03 11.40 -7.66
CA SER A 78 -10.05 12.86 -7.76
C SER A 78 -10.19 13.56 -6.40
N GLU A 79 -11.04 13.06 -5.50
CA GLU A 79 -11.16 13.57 -4.13
C GLU A 79 -9.84 13.40 -3.35
N SER A 80 -9.23 12.22 -3.42
CA SER A 80 -7.97 11.94 -2.74
C SER A 80 -6.83 12.82 -3.23
N ILE A 81 -6.70 13.03 -4.55
CA ILE A 81 -5.69 13.91 -5.14
C ILE A 81 -5.82 15.32 -4.56
N LYS A 82 -7.03 15.89 -4.49
CA LYS A 82 -7.25 17.23 -3.94
C LYS A 82 -6.78 17.35 -2.48
N ILE A 83 -7.08 16.35 -1.65
CA ILE A 83 -6.66 16.32 -0.24
C ILE A 83 -5.14 16.23 -0.14
N ILE A 84 -4.49 15.45 -1.00
CA ILE A 84 -3.02 15.31 -1.03
C ILE A 84 -2.37 16.60 -1.49
N GLU A 85 -2.88 17.22 -2.56
CA GLU A 85 -2.41 18.51 -3.07
C GLU A 85 -2.54 19.62 -2.02
N GLU A 86 -3.69 19.72 -1.34
CA GLU A 86 -3.91 20.69 -0.26
C GLU A 86 -2.88 20.52 0.88
N ALA A 87 -2.54 19.28 1.24
CA ALA A 87 -1.54 19.01 2.26
C ALA A 87 -0.12 19.42 1.80
N LEU A 88 0.23 19.13 0.55
CA LEU A 88 1.53 19.47 -0.06
C LEU A 88 1.67 20.97 -0.37
N ASP A 89 0.57 21.69 -0.52
CA ASP A 89 0.58 23.16 -0.62
C ASP A 89 0.83 23.83 0.73
N LYS A 90 0.43 23.18 1.82
CA LYS A 90 0.52 23.71 3.18
C LYS A 90 1.81 23.34 3.91
N TYR A 91 2.37 22.18 3.63
CA TYR A 91 3.55 21.64 4.31
C TYR A 91 4.59 21.15 3.31
N SER A 92 5.86 21.35 3.62
CA SER A 92 6.95 20.77 2.82
C SER A 92 7.03 19.26 2.98
N ASP A 93 7.65 18.56 2.02
CA ASP A 93 7.84 17.09 2.10
C ASP A 93 8.55 16.66 3.38
N SER A 94 9.44 17.52 3.91
CA SER A 94 10.19 17.25 5.15
C SER A 94 9.33 17.33 6.42
N GLU A 95 8.20 18.02 6.37
CA GLU A 95 7.23 18.18 7.46
C GLU A 95 6.11 17.13 7.42
N LEU A 96 6.09 16.29 6.39
CA LEU A 96 5.10 15.26 6.18
C LEU A 96 5.70 13.86 6.35
N VAL A 97 4.85 12.92 6.74
CA VAL A 97 5.19 11.49 6.82
C VAL A 97 4.05 10.66 6.23
N ILE A 98 4.39 9.55 5.58
CA ILE A 98 3.45 8.54 5.07
C ILE A 98 3.45 7.37 6.04
N CYS A 99 2.32 7.11 6.70
CA CYS A 99 2.16 5.94 7.55
C CYS A 99 1.86 4.70 6.70
N PHE A 100 2.77 3.73 6.72
CA PHE A 100 2.67 2.52 5.90
C PHE A 100 2.82 1.27 6.76
N ASN A 101 1.92 0.31 6.62
CA ASN A 101 1.92 -0.94 7.39
C ASN A 101 1.95 -2.21 6.51
N GLY A 102 2.12 -2.07 5.18
CA GLY A 102 2.10 -3.18 4.23
C GLY A 102 0.70 -3.70 3.87
N GLY A 103 -0.36 -3.08 4.38
CA GLY A 103 -1.74 -3.40 4.01
C GLY A 103 -2.18 -2.75 2.69
N LYS A 104 -3.26 -3.28 2.10
CA LYS A 104 -3.82 -2.80 0.82
C LYS A 104 -4.13 -1.30 0.82
N ASP A 105 -4.68 -0.77 1.90
CA ASP A 105 -5.15 0.61 1.99
C ASP A 105 -3.99 1.61 1.99
N CYS A 106 -2.94 1.34 2.78
CA CYS A 106 -1.75 2.19 2.78
C CYS A 106 -0.91 2.05 1.49
N THR A 107 -1.03 0.93 0.76
CA THR A 107 -0.43 0.79 -0.59
C THR A 107 -1.12 1.71 -1.59
N VAL A 108 -2.46 1.78 -1.59
CA VAL A 108 -3.21 2.76 -2.42
C VAL A 108 -2.79 4.17 -2.06
N LEU A 109 -2.77 4.51 -0.77
CA LEU A 109 -2.36 5.84 -0.30
C LEU A 109 -0.94 6.20 -0.76
N LEU A 110 0.04 5.29 -0.58
CA LEU A 110 1.42 5.53 -0.98
C LEU A 110 1.51 5.81 -2.48
N HIS A 111 0.80 5.04 -3.30
CA HIS A 111 0.80 5.24 -4.75
C HIS A 111 0.18 6.57 -5.16
N LEU A 112 -0.93 6.98 -4.53
CA LEU A 112 -1.56 8.28 -4.77
C LEU A 112 -0.62 9.43 -4.39
N VAL A 113 0.00 9.39 -3.21
CA VAL A 113 0.95 10.43 -2.77
C VAL A 113 2.15 10.50 -3.72
N TYR A 114 2.70 9.34 -4.11
CA TYR A 114 3.78 9.25 -5.08
C TYR A 114 3.41 9.88 -6.44
N ALA A 115 2.23 9.57 -6.96
CA ALA A 115 1.75 10.10 -8.23
C ALA A 115 1.60 11.64 -8.22
N VAL A 116 1.04 12.20 -7.14
CA VAL A 116 0.90 13.66 -6.99
C VAL A 116 2.27 14.34 -6.88
N VAL A 117 3.20 13.77 -6.12
CA VAL A 117 4.58 14.30 -6.02
C VAL A 117 5.31 14.23 -7.35
N CYS A 118 5.18 13.13 -8.10
CA CYS A 118 5.72 13.01 -9.47
C CYS A 118 5.17 14.10 -10.38
N ARG A 119 3.84 14.28 -10.38
CA ARG A 119 3.15 15.28 -11.21
C ARG A 119 3.66 16.69 -10.93
N ARG A 120 3.75 17.08 -9.65
CA ARG A 120 4.21 18.40 -9.23
C ARG A 120 5.65 18.66 -9.69
N ASN A 121 6.55 17.70 -9.49
CA ASN A 121 7.94 17.83 -9.91
C ASN A 121 8.07 17.95 -11.44
N ASN A 122 7.28 17.20 -12.21
CA ASN A 122 7.26 17.31 -13.67
C ASN A 122 6.80 18.71 -14.11
N THR A 123 5.73 19.25 -13.52
CA THR A 123 5.22 20.60 -13.86
C THR A 123 6.22 21.71 -13.56
N THR A 124 6.92 21.66 -12.41
CA THR A 124 7.94 22.65 -12.05
C THR A 124 9.15 22.61 -12.98
N THR A 125 9.43 21.45 -13.60
CA THR A 125 10.58 21.29 -14.50
C THR A 125 10.27 21.76 -15.93
N SER A 126 9.02 21.60 -16.38
CA SER A 126 8.57 22.04 -17.71
C SER A 126 8.48 23.56 -17.89
N ASP A 127 8.34 24.34 -16.80
CA ASP A 127 8.43 25.81 -16.85
C ASP A 127 9.88 26.32 -16.98
N ALA A 128 10.88 25.43 -16.84
CA ALA A 128 12.31 25.78 -16.83
C ALA A 128 13.15 25.20 -17.99
N LYS A 129 12.64 24.25 -18.80
CA LYS A 129 13.38 23.72 -19.97
C LYS A 129 12.46 23.29 -21.12
N SER A 130 12.46 24.06 -22.19
CA SER A 130 12.03 23.63 -23.52
C SER A 130 13.11 22.74 -24.15
N GLU A 131 13.02 21.42 -23.98
CA GLU A 131 13.57 20.45 -24.94
C GLU A 131 13.00 19.06 -24.64
N TYR A 132 12.28 18.53 -25.63
CA TYR A 132 11.52 17.29 -25.57
C TYR A 132 12.47 16.10 -25.54
N ASN A 133 12.77 15.56 -24.36
CA ASN A 133 13.40 14.25 -24.20
C ASN A 133 12.45 13.34 -23.43
N ASN A 134 12.05 12.22 -24.07
CA ASN A 134 11.25 11.12 -23.51
C ASN A 134 12.06 10.31 -22.47
N SER A 135 12.74 10.99 -21.55
CA SER A 135 13.45 10.37 -20.44
C SER A 135 12.59 10.47 -19.19
N THR A 136 12.39 9.32 -18.55
CA THR A 136 11.76 9.18 -17.23
C THR A 136 12.30 10.22 -16.24
N PRO A 137 11.48 10.71 -15.29
CA PRO A 137 11.95 11.61 -14.25
C PRO A 137 13.15 10.96 -13.56
N ASP A 138 14.27 11.67 -13.49
CA ASP A 138 15.46 11.18 -12.80
C ASP A 138 15.07 10.92 -11.33
N LYS A 139 14.90 9.64 -10.98
CA LYS A 139 14.50 9.21 -9.63
C LYS A 139 15.40 9.84 -8.56
N ASN A 140 16.64 10.24 -8.92
CA ASN A 140 17.59 10.87 -8.00
C ASN A 140 17.20 12.24 -7.45
N CYS A 141 16.23 12.96 -8.06
CA CYS A 141 15.83 14.30 -7.60
C CYS A 141 14.49 14.33 -6.84
N MET A 142 13.67 13.28 -6.94
CA MET A 142 12.34 13.31 -6.36
C MET A 142 12.39 13.20 -4.83
N LYS A 143 11.84 14.20 -4.14
CA LYS A 143 11.70 14.20 -2.68
C LYS A 143 10.31 13.73 -2.29
N LEU A 144 10.22 12.54 -1.70
CA LEU A 144 8.98 11.99 -1.17
C LEU A 144 8.99 12.18 0.35
N PRO A 145 7.85 12.47 1.00
CA PRO A 145 7.78 12.48 2.45
C PRO A 145 8.32 11.17 3.06
N LYS A 146 8.80 11.23 4.30
CA LYS A 146 9.34 10.05 5.00
C LYS A 146 8.28 8.94 5.06
N LEU A 147 8.71 7.68 5.00
CA LEU A 147 7.82 6.55 5.26
C LEU A 147 8.01 6.10 6.71
N LEU A 148 6.93 6.09 7.49
CA LEU A 148 6.92 5.55 8.86
C LEU A 148 6.25 4.19 8.86
N TYR A 149 7.00 3.17 9.28
CA TYR A 149 6.51 1.81 9.50
C TYR A 149 6.64 1.43 10.97
N ILE A 150 5.49 1.22 11.62
CA ILE A 150 5.43 0.77 13.02
C ILE A 150 5.14 -0.73 13.02
N ARG A 151 6.14 -1.52 13.43
CA ARG A 151 6.10 -2.97 13.50
C ARG A 151 5.39 -3.44 14.76
N SER A 152 4.52 -4.42 14.59
CA SER A 152 4.01 -5.23 15.69
C SER A 152 5.00 -6.36 16.00
N HIS A 153 5.03 -6.81 17.26
CA HIS A 153 5.90 -7.91 17.71
C HIS A 153 5.63 -9.24 17.00
N SER A 154 4.43 -9.41 16.44
CA SER A 154 3.98 -10.64 15.78
C SER A 154 3.48 -10.34 14.35
N THR A 155 4.33 -9.67 13.56
CA THR A 155 4.04 -9.33 12.15
C THR A 155 4.28 -10.54 11.25
N PHE A 156 3.41 -10.76 10.27
CA PHE A 156 3.60 -11.82 9.26
C PHE A 156 4.87 -11.60 8.44
N PRO A 157 5.68 -12.65 8.18
CA PRO A 157 6.84 -12.57 7.29
C PRO A 157 6.50 -12.04 5.88
N GLU A 158 5.34 -12.40 5.35
CA GLU A 158 4.86 -11.94 4.04
C GLU A 158 4.63 -10.42 4.00
N ILE A 159 4.19 -9.83 5.12
CA ILE A 159 4.06 -8.37 5.26
C ILE A 159 5.45 -7.73 5.26
N GLU A 160 6.41 -8.28 6.01
CA GLU A 160 7.79 -7.76 6.06
C GLU A 160 8.45 -7.81 4.67
N MET A 161 8.31 -8.93 3.97
CA MET A 161 8.79 -9.08 2.59
C MET A 161 8.12 -8.08 1.65
N PHE A 162 6.81 -7.89 1.80
CA PHE A 162 6.08 -6.94 0.97
C PHE A 162 6.50 -5.49 1.27
N VAL A 163 6.65 -5.11 2.53
CA VAL A 163 7.13 -3.78 2.93
C VAL A 163 8.50 -3.49 2.33
N GLN A 164 9.45 -4.43 2.42
CA GLN A 164 10.77 -4.27 1.80
C GLN A 164 10.66 -4.07 0.29
N LYS A 165 9.87 -4.91 -0.40
CA LYS A 165 9.65 -4.78 -1.85
C LYS A 165 9.00 -3.45 -2.21
N THR A 166 8.05 -2.95 -1.42
CA THR A 166 7.44 -1.64 -1.63
C THR A 166 8.46 -0.53 -1.45
N ILE A 167 9.33 -0.61 -0.43
CA ILE A 167 10.41 0.37 -0.24
C ILE A 167 11.30 0.42 -1.48
N ASP A 168 11.74 -0.74 -2.00
CA ASP A 168 12.61 -0.81 -3.19
C ASP A 168 11.96 -0.25 -4.47
N LEU A 169 10.61 -0.28 -4.54
CA LEU A 169 9.86 0.24 -5.68
C LEU A 169 9.69 1.76 -5.65
N TYR A 170 9.37 2.33 -4.48
CA TYR A 170 8.98 3.73 -4.32
C TYR A 170 10.11 4.64 -3.83
N TYR A 171 11.02 4.11 -3.02
CA TYR A 171 12.14 4.83 -2.46
C TYR A 171 13.44 4.42 -3.18
N LEU A 172 14.37 5.35 -3.31
CA LEU A 172 15.65 5.06 -3.95
C LEU A 172 16.40 3.97 -3.19
N SER A 173 17.21 3.16 -3.88
CA SER A 173 18.10 2.19 -3.25
C SER A 173 19.10 2.82 -2.28
N THR A 174 19.31 4.14 -2.37
CA THR A 174 20.12 4.95 -1.45
C THR A 174 19.34 5.49 -0.25
N SER A 175 18.01 5.35 -0.22
CA SER A 175 17.19 5.75 0.93
C SER A 175 17.61 4.96 2.15
N ARG A 176 17.95 5.68 3.22
CA ARG A 176 18.37 5.06 4.46
C ARG A 176 17.16 4.46 5.16
N ILE A 177 17.22 3.17 5.45
CA ILE A 177 16.35 2.52 6.43
C ILE A 177 16.92 2.84 7.82
N LEU A 178 16.15 3.55 8.63
CA LEU A 178 16.52 3.96 9.98
C LEU A 178 15.75 3.10 10.99
N ARG A 179 16.49 2.53 11.95
CA ARG A 179 15.97 1.77 13.11
C ARG A 179 16.42 2.42 14.42
N PRO A 180 15.87 3.59 14.79
CA PRO A 180 16.27 4.29 16.01
C PRO A 180 16.03 3.42 17.27
N ASP A 181 15.00 2.58 17.22
CA ASP A 181 14.65 1.58 18.24
C ASP A 181 15.79 0.60 18.54
N LEU A 182 16.56 0.18 17.53
CA LEU A 182 17.69 -0.73 17.70
C LEU A 182 18.98 0.02 18.10
N GLN A 183 19.14 1.28 17.69
CA GLN A 183 20.32 2.08 18.03
C GLN A 183 20.41 2.41 19.53
N GLN A 184 19.27 2.55 20.22
CA GLN A 184 19.24 2.74 21.68
C GLN A 184 19.69 1.49 22.47
N CYS A 185 19.59 0.28 21.89
CA CYS A 185 20.08 -0.94 22.56
C CYS A 185 21.61 -1.08 22.51
N ASP A 186 22.26 -0.50 21.51
CA ASP A 186 23.71 -0.59 21.30
C ASP A 186 24.51 0.37 22.21
N SER A 187 23.93 1.51 22.58
CA SER A 187 24.57 2.52 23.43
C SER A 187 24.68 2.12 24.91
N HIS A 188 24.01 1.04 25.35
CA HIS A 188 24.24 0.43 26.66
C HIS A 188 25.32 -0.66 26.67
N LYS A 189 25.83 -1.11 25.51
CA LYS A 189 26.86 -2.15 25.42
C LYS A 189 28.24 -1.66 25.00
N ARG A 190 28.37 -0.44 24.51
CA ARG A 190 29.67 0.12 24.08
C ARG A 190 29.92 1.48 24.72
N GLY A 191 30.80 1.48 25.72
CA GLY A 191 31.41 2.71 26.23
C GLY A 191 32.16 3.43 25.11
N ILE A 192 31.76 4.67 24.87
CA ILE A 192 32.49 5.78 24.22
C ILE A 192 33.22 5.46 22.89
N SER A 193 32.62 5.92 21.79
CA SER A 193 33.34 6.82 20.87
C SER A 193 32.33 7.72 20.18
N SER A 194 32.44 9.02 20.42
CA SER A 194 31.72 10.09 19.74
C SER A 194 31.87 9.96 18.22
N LEU A 195 30.83 9.49 17.54
CA LEU A 195 30.70 9.68 16.10
C LEU A 195 30.10 11.06 15.87
N SER A 196 31.00 11.95 15.46
CA SER A 196 30.79 13.28 14.89
C SER A 196 29.37 13.58 14.41
N GLU A 197 28.80 14.65 14.97
CA GLU A 197 27.78 15.48 14.33
C GLU A 197 28.24 15.90 12.92
N SER A 198 27.46 15.54 11.91
CA SER A 198 27.32 16.22 10.61
C SER A 198 26.86 15.22 9.56
N ARG A 199 25.55 15.00 9.48
CA ARG A 199 24.84 14.59 8.26
C ARG A 199 23.35 14.71 8.56
N ARG A 200 22.72 15.75 8.03
CA ARG A 200 21.26 15.98 8.14
C ARG A 200 20.53 14.67 7.82
N PRO A 201 19.46 14.30 8.56
CA PRO A 201 18.61 13.18 8.17
C PRO A 201 18.15 13.43 6.74
N THR A 202 18.50 12.55 5.80
CA THR A 202 18.08 12.69 4.41
C THR A 202 16.55 12.73 4.36
N ASP A 203 15.99 13.69 3.61
CA ASP A 203 14.54 13.92 3.56
C ASP A 203 13.78 12.65 3.12
N ASN A 204 14.32 11.87 2.19
CA ASN A 204 13.80 10.57 1.74
C ASN A 204 14.33 9.39 2.59
N ALA A 205 13.81 9.22 3.80
CA ALA A 205 14.15 8.11 4.68
C ALA A 205 12.94 7.23 4.99
N VAL A 206 13.20 5.93 5.16
CA VAL A 206 12.25 4.98 5.74
C VAL A 206 12.61 4.83 7.22
N VAL A 207 11.66 5.14 8.09
CA VAL A 207 11.84 5.08 9.53
C VAL A 207 10.99 3.96 10.09
N ILE A 208 11.63 3.03 10.78
CA ILE A 208 10.97 1.84 11.30
C ILE A 208 11.13 1.83 12.82
N TYR A 209 10.03 1.60 13.52
CA TYR A 209 9.98 1.39 14.97
C TYR A 209 9.23 0.12 15.29
N GLU A 210 9.44 -0.41 16.48
CA GLU A 210 8.66 -1.52 17.03
C GLU A 210 7.99 -1.11 18.35
N GLY A 211 6.76 -1.58 18.54
CA GLY A 211 6.01 -1.42 19.79
C GLY A 211 4.64 -0.74 19.65
N PRO A 212 4.00 -0.38 20.78
CA PRO A 212 2.68 0.22 20.79
C PRO A 212 2.64 1.54 20.01
N ILE A 213 1.64 1.70 19.14
CA ILE A 213 1.53 2.85 18.21
C ILE A 213 1.63 4.19 18.94
N LYS A 214 0.96 4.34 20.09
CA LYS A 214 0.96 5.59 20.84
C LYS A 214 2.34 5.97 21.37
N ASP A 215 3.06 5.02 21.92
CA ASP A 215 4.40 5.23 22.50
C ASP A 215 5.43 5.46 21.40
N VAL A 216 5.34 4.68 20.32
CA VAL A 216 6.17 4.84 19.12
C VAL A 216 5.96 6.21 18.50
N LEU A 217 4.71 6.66 18.33
CA LEU A 217 4.42 7.98 17.78
C LEU A 217 4.98 9.10 18.66
N GLY A 218 4.93 8.95 19.98
CA GLY A 218 5.56 9.89 20.91
C GLY A 218 7.07 10.00 20.69
N ARG A 219 7.77 8.86 20.60
CA ARG A 219 9.22 8.82 20.31
C ARG A 219 9.54 9.38 18.93
N PHE A 220 8.78 8.99 17.91
CA PHE A 220 8.97 9.47 16.55
C PHE A 220 8.89 11.00 16.45
N LEU A 221 7.92 11.63 17.12
CA LEU A 221 7.80 13.09 17.11
C LEU A 221 8.88 13.80 17.95
N GLN A 222 9.52 13.10 18.89
CA GLN A 222 10.71 13.61 19.58
C GLN A 222 11.94 13.56 18.67
N ASP A 223 12.11 12.45 17.93
CA ASP A 223 13.23 12.25 17.00
C ASP A 223 13.10 13.14 15.75
N TYR A 224 11.87 13.47 15.35
CA TYR A 224 11.53 14.27 14.16
C TYR A 224 10.55 15.42 14.49
N PRO A 225 10.98 16.45 15.25
CA PRO A 225 10.10 17.52 15.77
C PRO A 225 9.55 18.46 14.67
N ASN A 226 10.13 18.40 13.47
CA ASN A 226 9.66 19.16 12.32
C ASN A 226 8.43 18.53 11.65
N ILE A 227 8.12 17.24 11.89
CA ILE A 227 6.93 16.60 11.32
C ILE A 227 5.65 17.24 11.87
N LYS A 228 4.76 17.64 10.96
CA LYS A 228 3.48 18.30 11.25
C LYS A 228 2.28 17.48 10.82
N GLY A 229 2.40 16.69 9.76
CA GLY A 229 1.29 15.92 9.19
C GLY A 229 1.67 14.48 8.84
N ALA A 230 0.71 13.57 9.01
CA ALA A 230 0.82 12.16 8.66
C ALA A 230 -0.30 11.76 7.70
N PHE A 231 0.08 11.29 6.51
CA PHE A 231 -0.84 10.61 5.61
C PHE A 231 -1.22 9.24 6.16
N MET A 232 -2.52 8.95 6.20
CA MET A 232 -3.09 7.74 6.77
C MET A 232 -4.11 7.10 5.84
N GLY A 233 -3.98 5.79 5.63
CA GLY A 233 -4.81 5.01 4.72
C GLY A 233 -6.14 4.56 5.33
N THR A 234 -6.77 5.40 6.15
CA THR A 234 -7.98 5.05 6.90
C THR A 234 -9.25 5.34 6.09
N ARG A 235 -10.24 4.44 6.18
CA ARG A 235 -11.56 4.56 5.54
C ARG A 235 -12.68 4.71 6.58
N TYR A 236 -13.86 5.20 6.19
CA TYR A 236 -15.03 5.29 7.08
C TYR A 236 -15.56 3.93 7.54
N SER A 237 -15.26 2.86 6.79
CA SER A 237 -15.58 1.49 7.19
C SER A 237 -14.65 0.96 8.30
N ASP A 238 -13.55 1.65 8.61
CA ASP A 238 -12.65 1.25 9.69
C ASP A 238 -13.23 1.57 11.08
N PRO A 239 -12.90 0.77 12.12
CA PRO A 239 -13.36 1.02 13.47
C PRO A 239 -12.99 2.41 14.00
N GLY A 240 -13.97 3.11 14.60
CA GLY A 240 -13.73 4.37 15.32
C GLY A 240 -13.66 5.64 14.45
N THR A 241 -14.12 5.59 13.19
CA THR A 241 -13.98 6.68 12.21
C THR A 241 -15.25 7.51 11.99
N HIS A 242 -16.33 7.27 12.74
CA HIS A 242 -17.66 7.85 12.50
C HIS A 242 -17.72 9.39 12.40
N ASN A 243 -16.79 10.11 13.04
CA ASN A 243 -16.71 11.58 13.01
C ASN A 243 -15.37 12.07 12.45
N MET A 244 -14.71 11.26 11.62
CA MET A 244 -13.44 11.63 11.03
C MET A 244 -13.66 12.58 9.84
N VAL A 245 -12.75 13.51 9.66
CA VAL A 245 -12.74 14.45 8.53
C VAL A 245 -11.38 14.33 7.82
N PRO A 246 -11.28 14.76 6.54
CA PRO A 246 -10.06 14.55 5.73
C PRO A 246 -8.77 15.00 6.42
N MET A 247 -8.77 16.13 7.09
CA MET A 247 -7.62 16.62 7.86
C MET A 247 -8.05 16.96 9.28
N LYS A 248 -7.52 16.24 10.27
CA LYS A 248 -7.87 16.42 11.68
C LYS A 248 -6.66 16.15 12.57
N MET A 249 -6.44 16.99 13.58
CA MET A 249 -5.46 16.67 14.62
C MET A 249 -5.81 15.33 15.31
N SER A 250 -4.79 14.61 15.75
CA SER A 250 -4.92 13.49 16.68
C SER A 250 -5.74 13.89 17.92
N ASP A 251 -6.51 12.95 18.46
CA ASP A 251 -7.39 13.24 19.59
C ASP A 251 -6.62 13.58 20.88
N PRO A 252 -7.23 14.27 21.86
CA PRO A 252 -6.57 14.61 23.12
C PRO A 252 -5.96 13.38 23.82
N GLY A 253 -4.76 13.54 24.36
CA GLY A 253 -4.01 12.47 25.00
C GLY A 253 -3.21 11.58 24.05
N TRP A 254 -3.29 11.79 22.73
CA TRP A 254 -2.33 11.26 21.75
C TRP A 254 -1.19 12.27 21.48
N PRO A 255 0.00 11.81 21.05
CA PRO A 255 1.00 12.71 20.47
C PRO A 255 0.40 13.53 19.33
N GLN A 256 0.64 14.85 19.35
CA GLN A 256 -0.10 15.79 18.51
C GLN A 256 0.48 15.87 17.09
N ILE A 257 -0.30 15.39 16.12
CA ILE A 257 0.02 15.43 14.69
C ILE A 257 -1.26 15.61 13.86
N LEU A 258 -1.17 16.30 12.72
CA LEU A 258 -2.28 16.38 11.77
C LEU A 258 -2.43 15.05 11.03
N ARG A 259 -3.56 14.36 11.22
CA ARG A 259 -3.91 13.18 10.41
C ARG A 259 -4.53 13.65 9.10
N ILE A 260 -3.95 13.21 8.00
CA ILE A 260 -4.42 13.48 6.63
C ILE A 260 -4.92 12.16 6.07
N ASN A 261 -6.21 12.06 5.76
CA ASN A 261 -6.89 10.81 5.39
C ASN A 261 -7.54 10.94 4.00
N PRO A 262 -6.77 10.83 2.90
CA PRO A 262 -7.30 10.95 1.54
C PRO A 262 -8.27 9.84 1.16
N LEU A 263 -8.26 8.70 1.87
CA LEU A 263 -9.02 7.50 1.52
C LEU A 263 -10.37 7.38 2.25
N LEU A 264 -10.79 8.35 3.05
CA LEU A 264 -11.97 8.23 3.93
C LEU A 264 -13.22 7.64 3.26
N ASN A 265 -13.55 8.12 2.06
CA ASN A 265 -14.76 7.73 1.34
C ASN A 265 -14.63 6.43 0.51
N TRP A 266 -13.44 5.81 0.47
CA TRP A 266 -13.21 4.65 -0.38
C TRP A 266 -13.92 3.40 0.15
N THR A 267 -14.48 2.60 -0.75
CA THR A 267 -15.06 1.28 -0.45
C THR A 267 -14.00 0.18 -0.52
N TYR A 268 -14.34 -1.03 -0.08
CA TYR A 268 -13.42 -2.17 -0.19
C TYR A 268 -13.19 -2.56 -1.66
N SER A 269 -14.24 -2.58 -2.47
CA SER A 269 -14.16 -2.83 -3.91
C SER A 269 -13.31 -1.79 -4.64
N GLU A 270 -13.44 -0.50 -4.30
CA GLU A 270 -12.64 0.58 -4.91
C GLU A 270 -11.14 0.43 -4.64
N ILE A 271 -10.75 0.00 -3.43
CA ILE A 271 -9.35 -0.30 -3.09
C ILE A 271 -8.81 -1.41 -3.99
N TRP A 272 -9.55 -2.50 -4.16
CA TRP A 272 -9.12 -3.59 -5.03
C TRP A 272 -9.12 -3.24 -6.50
N ASN A 273 -10.14 -2.52 -6.96
CA ASN A 273 -10.24 -2.06 -8.34
C ASN A 273 -9.05 -1.16 -8.69
N PHE A 274 -8.65 -0.24 -7.81
CA PHE A 274 -7.47 0.59 -8.02
C PHE A 274 -6.17 -0.22 -8.05
N LEU A 275 -5.95 -1.11 -7.08
CA LEU A 275 -4.74 -1.93 -7.03
C LEU A 275 -4.62 -2.84 -8.25
N ARG A 276 -5.73 -3.46 -8.67
CA ARG A 276 -5.75 -4.40 -9.80
C ARG A 276 -5.69 -3.67 -11.14
N SER A 277 -6.44 -2.58 -11.35
CA SER A 277 -6.43 -1.86 -12.63
C SER A 277 -5.06 -1.26 -12.96
N LEU A 278 -4.29 -0.88 -11.94
CA LEU A 278 -2.95 -0.35 -12.10
C LEU A 278 -1.84 -1.42 -11.98
N SER A 279 -2.21 -2.71 -11.88
CA SER A 279 -1.26 -3.82 -11.71
C SER A 279 -0.29 -3.61 -10.54
N LEU A 280 -0.76 -2.99 -9.45
CA LEU A 280 0.05 -2.69 -8.28
C LEU A 280 0.31 -3.97 -7.45
N PRO A 281 1.54 -4.16 -6.94
CA PRO A 281 1.82 -5.26 -6.04
C PRO A 281 1.12 -5.03 -4.69
N TYR A 282 0.63 -6.11 -4.10
CA TYR A 282 0.05 -6.14 -2.76
C TYR A 282 0.55 -7.39 -2.01
N CYS A 283 0.40 -7.42 -0.68
CA CYS A 283 0.84 -8.55 0.16
C CYS A 283 0.16 -9.87 -0.26
N SER A 284 0.95 -10.94 -0.42
CA SER A 284 0.47 -12.24 -0.90
C SER A 284 -0.53 -12.92 0.04
N LEU A 285 -0.65 -12.50 1.29
CA LEU A 285 -1.70 -12.99 2.19
C LEU A 285 -3.10 -12.70 1.64
N TYR A 286 -3.28 -11.60 0.91
CA TYR A 286 -4.55 -11.30 0.28
C TYR A 286 -4.96 -12.34 -0.76
N ASP A 287 -4.00 -12.98 -1.45
CA ASP A 287 -4.27 -14.09 -2.36
C ASP A 287 -4.68 -15.39 -1.62
N ASN A 288 -4.40 -15.46 -0.32
CA ASN A 288 -4.69 -16.59 0.57
C ASN A 288 -5.96 -16.38 1.41
N GLY A 289 -6.83 -15.45 0.99
CA GLY A 289 -8.13 -15.20 1.61
C GLY A 289 -8.10 -14.30 2.85
N TYR A 290 -6.97 -13.71 3.21
CA TYR A 290 -6.93 -12.69 4.24
C TYR A 290 -7.52 -11.39 3.69
N THR A 291 -8.51 -10.79 4.34
CA THR A 291 -9.15 -9.54 3.85
C THR A 291 -8.76 -8.30 4.67
N SER A 292 -8.21 -8.51 5.86
CA SER A 292 -7.69 -7.48 6.76
C SER A 292 -6.46 -8.03 7.49
N LEU A 293 -5.33 -7.30 7.49
CA LEU A 293 -4.05 -7.76 8.03
C LEU A 293 -3.64 -7.03 9.31
N GLY A 294 -3.29 -7.78 10.36
CA GLY A 294 -2.72 -7.25 11.61
C GLY A 294 -1.71 -8.23 12.18
N SER A 295 -1.83 -8.65 13.44
CA SER A 295 -0.85 -9.57 14.02
C SER A 295 -1.17 -11.01 13.63
N MET A 296 -0.16 -11.88 13.64
CA MET A 296 -0.35 -13.33 13.44
C MET A 296 -1.22 -13.97 14.52
N GLU A 297 -1.34 -13.32 15.69
CA GLU A 297 -2.14 -13.79 16.82
C GLU A 297 -3.64 -13.53 16.65
N ASP A 298 -4.00 -12.48 15.92
CA ASP A 298 -5.39 -12.00 15.83
C ASP A 298 -5.99 -12.08 14.42
N THR A 299 -5.23 -12.58 13.44
CA THR A 299 -5.60 -12.52 12.02
C THR A 299 -5.67 -13.92 11.40
N HIS A 300 -6.81 -14.23 10.80
CA HIS A 300 -7.06 -15.46 10.05
C HIS A 300 -7.67 -15.18 8.66
N PRO A 301 -7.60 -16.14 7.72
CA PRO A 301 -8.31 -16.04 6.45
C PRO A 301 -9.80 -15.83 6.66
N ASN A 302 -10.42 -15.04 5.79
CA ASN A 302 -11.82 -14.72 5.88
C ASN A 302 -12.68 -15.97 5.60
N PRO A 303 -13.52 -16.42 6.57
CA PRO A 303 -14.36 -17.60 6.41
C PRO A 303 -15.37 -17.50 5.25
N GLN A 304 -15.75 -16.30 4.81
CA GLN A 304 -16.64 -16.13 3.65
C GLN A 304 -15.96 -16.46 2.32
N LEU A 305 -14.63 -16.42 2.27
CA LEU A 305 -13.87 -16.77 1.07
C LEU A 305 -13.54 -18.27 1.01
N ARG A 306 -13.97 -19.05 1.99
CA ARG A 306 -13.63 -20.47 2.13
C ARG A 306 -14.41 -21.33 1.15
N TYR A 307 -13.72 -22.25 0.48
CA TYR A 307 -14.33 -23.32 -0.32
C TYR A 307 -13.60 -24.66 -0.10
N ILE A 308 -14.19 -25.75 -0.58
CA ILE A 308 -13.58 -27.08 -0.55
C ILE A 308 -13.19 -27.47 -1.97
N THR A 309 -11.92 -27.83 -2.14
CA THR A 309 -11.37 -28.32 -3.43
C THR A 309 -11.95 -29.69 -3.79
N GLU A 310 -11.80 -30.10 -5.05
CA GLU A 310 -12.18 -31.44 -5.52
C GLU A 310 -11.54 -32.58 -4.71
N THR A 311 -10.36 -32.32 -4.11
CA THR A 311 -9.64 -33.27 -3.24
C THR A 311 -10.12 -33.26 -1.78
N GLY A 312 -11.17 -32.50 -1.45
CA GLY A 312 -11.71 -32.38 -0.09
C GLY A 312 -10.92 -31.45 0.83
N ARG A 313 -9.91 -30.73 0.33
CA ARG A 313 -9.10 -29.78 1.13
C ARG A 313 -9.78 -28.42 1.23
N ILE A 314 -9.67 -27.78 2.40
CA ILE A 314 -10.09 -26.40 2.61
C ILE A 314 -9.12 -25.45 1.90
N ALA A 315 -9.66 -24.50 1.14
CA ALA A 315 -8.92 -23.43 0.51
C ALA A 315 -9.73 -22.12 0.55
N TYR A 316 -9.10 -21.03 0.11
CA TYR A 316 -9.71 -19.70 0.15
C TYR A 316 -9.56 -18.96 -1.17
N HIS A 317 -10.62 -18.26 -1.57
CA HIS A 317 -10.59 -17.29 -2.64
C HIS A 317 -9.80 -16.05 -2.20
N PRO A 318 -9.24 -15.28 -3.15
CA PRO A 318 -8.44 -14.11 -2.81
C PRO A 318 -9.35 -13.00 -2.30
N ALA A 319 -8.75 -12.06 -1.58
CA ALA A 319 -9.45 -11.00 -0.86
C ALA A 319 -10.38 -10.17 -1.75
N TYR A 320 -9.99 -9.89 -3.00
CA TYR A 320 -10.79 -9.10 -3.93
C TYR A 320 -12.08 -9.81 -4.40
N LYS A 321 -12.28 -11.10 -4.09
CA LYS A 321 -13.53 -11.83 -4.33
C LYS A 321 -14.53 -11.73 -3.18
N LEU A 322 -14.24 -10.95 -2.13
CA LEU A 322 -15.20 -10.73 -1.05
C LEU A 322 -16.34 -9.83 -1.53
N GLU A 323 -17.56 -10.37 -1.58
CA GLU A 323 -18.76 -9.64 -2.01
C GLU A 323 -19.33 -8.76 -0.89
N GLU A 324 -19.40 -9.31 0.34
CA GLU A 324 -19.92 -8.61 1.52
C GLU A 324 -18.80 -7.77 2.18
N GLU A 325 -18.64 -6.53 1.73
CA GLU A 325 -17.56 -5.63 2.22
C GLU A 325 -17.59 -5.40 3.74
N ASN A 326 -18.77 -5.41 4.37
CA ASN A 326 -18.93 -5.30 5.82
C ASN A 326 -18.30 -6.49 6.60
N CYS A 327 -18.01 -7.59 5.93
CA CYS A 327 -17.33 -8.75 6.50
C CYS A 327 -15.81 -8.71 6.32
N GLU A 328 -15.23 -7.61 5.83
CA GLU A 328 -13.79 -7.43 5.64
C GLU A 328 -12.95 -7.84 6.87
N ARG A 329 -13.47 -7.59 8.08
CA ARG A 329 -12.75 -7.81 9.34
C ARG A 329 -13.21 -9.05 10.10
N VAL A 330 -14.04 -9.92 9.51
CA VAL A 330 -14.57 -11.11 10.21
C VAL A 330 -13.48 -12.16 10.51
N GLY A 331 -12.36 -12.13 9.76
CA GLY A 331 -11.16 -12.92 10.06
C GLY A 331 -10.33 -12.38 11.24
N ARG A 332 -10.76 -11.31 11.92
CA ARG A 332 -10.07 -10.77 13.10
C ARG A 332 -10.66 -11.32 14.39
N VAL A 333 -9.82 -11.93 15.21
CA VAL A 333 -10.20 -12.35 16.56
C VAL A 333 -10.27 -11.10 17.43
N LYS A 334 -11.43 -10.83 18.05
CA LYS A 334 -11.50 -9.85 19.13
C LYS A 334 -10.91 -10.50 20.36
N GLU A 335 -9.95 -9.87 21.03
CA GLU A 335 -9.52 -10.30 22.37
C GLU A 335 -10.76 -10.41 23.26
N ASN A 336 -11.18 -11.65 23.56
CA ASN A 336 -12.12 -11.89 24.62
C ASN A 336 -11.38 -11.59 25.93
N LYS A 337 -11.68 -10.47 26.57
CA LYS A 337 -11.32 -10.22 27.99
C LYS A 337 -12.11 -11.13 28.95
N ASN A 338 -12.31 -12.39 28.59
CA ASN A 338 -12.87 -13.42 29.45
C ASN A 338 -11.92 -14.61 29.43
N ASN A 339 -11.14 -14.75 30.49
CA ASN A 339 -10.49 -16.00 30.89
C ASN A 339 -11.59 -17.04 31.17
N GLY A 340 -12.10 -17.67 30.13
CA GLY A 340 -12.93 -18.86 30.19
C GLY A 340 -12.12 -20.02 29.62
N ILE A 341 -11.49 -20.80 30.48
CA ILE A 341 -10.81 -22.05 30.14
C ILE A 341 -11.82 -22.95 29.42
N ILE A 342 -11.65 -23.18 28.12
CA ILE A 342 -12.33 -24.26 27.42
C ILE A 342 -11.43 -25.50 27.54
N LYS A 343 -11.77 -26.40 28.47
CA LYS A 343 -11.24 -27.76 28.47
C LYS A 343 -11.89 -28.50 27.31
N ILE A 344 -11.09 -28.88 26.31
CA ILE A 344 -11.49 -29.87 25.32
C ILE A 344 -11.21 -31.24 25.94
N ASN A 345 -12.27 -31.95 26.32
CA ASN A 345 -12.16 -33.38 26.59
C ASN A 345 -12.12 -34.09 25.23
N LEU A 346 -10.99 -34.72 24.94
CA LEU A 346 -10.90 -35.73 23.88
C LEU A 346 -11.52 -37.02 24.43
N VAL A 347 -12.46 -37.60 23.69
CA VAL A 347 -12.83 -39.02 23.81
C VAL A 347 -12.06 -39.79 22.76
#